data_AF-A0A417YGC6-F1
#
_entry.id   AF-A0A417YGC6-F1
#
_cell.length_a   1.000
_cell.length_b   1.000
_cell.length_c   1.000
_cell.angle_alpha   90.00
_cell.angle_beta   90.00
_cell.angle_gamma   90.00
#
_symmetry.space_group_name_H-M   'P 1'
#
loop_
_entity.id
_entity.type
_entity.pdbx_description
1 polymer ?
#
loop_
_entity_poly.entity_id
_entity_poly.type
_entity_poly.pdbx_seq_one_letter_code
_entity_poly.pdbx_strand_id
1 'polypeptide(L)'
;MKQITECLDRAFNNKKPLKKKWRAGILAIENVSLLIMFHYHHMIMVYDLNKHVYLHQWHETSADLRGLNAAKKYLEEHSYEEISGRYVKQ
;
A
#
# COMPACT_ATOMS: atom_id res chain seq x y z
N MET A 1 7.97 3.45 -8.98
CA MET A 1 7.28 2.95 -10.21
C MET A 1 5.92 3.66 -10.29
N LYS A 2 5.60 4.38 -11.38
CA LYS A 2 4.38 5.22 -11.46
C LYS A 2 3.08 4.48 -11.12
N GLN A 3 2.97 3.21 -11.53
CA GLN A 3 1.78 2.39 -11.25
C GLN A 3 1.57 2.11 -9.75
N ILE A 4 2.65 1.95 -8.98
CA ILE A 4 2.58 1.69 -7.54
C ILE A 4 2.24 2.98 -6.79
N THR A 5 2.89 4.09 -7.13
CA THR A 5 2.58 5.40 -6.57
C THR A 5 1.11 5.74 -6.77
N GLU A 6 0.59 5.62 -8.00
CA GLU A 6 -0.83 5.83 -8.30
C GLU A 6 -1.74 4.88 -7.49
N CYS A 7 -1.38 3.60 -7.40
CA CYS A 7 -2.15 2.61 -6.65
C CYS A 7 -2.24 2.95 -5.17
N LEU A 8 -1.13 3.33 -4.55
CA LEU A 8 -1.05 3.68 -3.13
C LEU A 8 -1.73 5.01 -2.85
N ASP A 9 -1.47 6.05 -3.66
CA ASP A 9 -2.16 7.34 -3.54
C ASP A 9 -3.67 7.15 -3.56
N ARG A 10 -4.18 6.31 -4.47
CA ARG A 10 -5.62 6.04 -4.55
C ARG A 10 -6.13 5.29 -3.33
N ALA A 11 -5.39 4.30 -2.81
CA ALA A 11 -5.76 3.59 -1.58
C ALA A 11 -5.86 4.54 -0.39
N PHE A 12 -4.88 5.43 -0.21
CA PHE A 12 -4.89 6.45 0.86
C PHE A 12 -6.01 7.49 0.70
N ASN A 13 -6.48 7.72 -0.53
CA ASN A 13 -7.61 8.61 -0.82
C ASN A 13 -8.95 7.87 -0.94
N ASN A 14 -9.05 6.60 -0.50
CA ASN A 14 -10.27 5.79 -0.59
C ASN A 14 -10.86 5.69 -2.01
N LYS A 15 -9.99 5.66 -3.04
CA LYS A 15 -10.35 5.58 -4.46
C LYS A 15 -10.03 4.19 -5.01
N LYS A 16 -10.92 3.65 -5.86
CA LYS A 16 -10.72 2.36 -6.55
C LYS A 16 -9.49 2.40 -7.46
N PRO A 17 -8.68 1.35 -7.58
CA PRO A 17 -7.52 1.32 -8.48
C PRO A 17 -7.94 1.51 -9.95
N LEU A 18 -7.15 2.25 -10.75
CA LEU A 18 -7.46 2.44 -12.18
C LEU A 18 -7.20 1.17 -13.01
N LYS A 19 -6.24 0.36 -12.56
CA LYS A 19 -5.80 -0.85 -13.25
C LYS A 19 -6.02 -2.06 -12.36
N LYS A 20 -6.36 -3.20 -12.96
CA LYS A 20 -6.63 -4.46 -12.23
C LYS A 20 -5.35 -5.16 -11.75
N LYS A 21 -4.18 -4.79 -12.29
CA LYS A 21 -2.90 -5.46 -12.04
C LYS A 21 -2.34 -5.18 -10.64
N TRP A 22 -2.38 -3.93 -10.19
CA TRP A 22 -1.94 -3.53 -8.86
C TRP A 22 -3.15 -3.01 -8.11
N ARG A 23 -3.36 -3.55 -6.90
CA ARG A 23 -4.49 -3.16 -6.05
C ARG A 23 -3.98 -2.95 -4.65
N ALA A 24 -4.35 -1.84 -4.05
CA ALA A 24 -4.08 -1.56 -2.66
C ALA A 24 -5.36 -1.09 -1.99
N GLY A 25 -5.49 -1.38 -0.71
CA GLY A 25 -6.59 -0.95 0.12
C GLY A 25 -6.16 -0.80 1.56
N ILE A 26 -6.89 0.03 2.28
CA ILE A 26 -6.73 0.20 3.72
C ILE A 26 -7.86 -0.55 4.40
N LEU A 27 -7.50 -1.44 5.31
CA LEU A 27 -8.42 -2.19 6.13
C LEU A 27 -8.26 -1.71 7.57
N ALA A 28 -9.30 -1.07 8.10
CA ALA A 28 -9.37 -0.72 9.51
C ALA A 28 -10.05 -1.88 10.26
N ILE A 29 -9.31 -2.51 11.18
CA ILE A 29 -9.83 -3.53 12.09
C ILE A 29 -9.54 -3.05 13.51
N GLU A 30 -10.60 -2.75 14.26
CA GLU A 30 -10.48 -2.23 15.63
C GLU A 30 -9.55 -1.01 15.67
N ASN A 31 -8.40 -1.13 16.38
CA ASN A 31 -7.39 -0.10 16.56
C ASN A 31 -6.18 -0.28 15.63
N VAL A 32 -6.34 -1.02 14.53
CA VAL A 32 -5.26 -1.31 13.57
C VAL A 32 -5.69 -0.90 12.16
N SER A 33 -4.86 -0.08 11.52
CA SER A 33 -5.00 0.29 10.12
C SER A 33 -3.98 -0.49 9.29
N LEU A 34 -4.44 -1.36 8.41
CA LEU A 34 -3.59 -2.21 7.58
C LEU A 34 -3.62 -1.74 6.12
N LEU A 35 -2.46 -1.45 5.55
CA LEU A 35 -2.29 -1.33 4.12
C LEU A 35 -2.03 -2.71 3.53
N ILE A 36 -2.91 -3.15 2.63
CA ILE A 36 -2.79 -4.44 1.95
C ILE A 36 -2.58 -4.19 0.46
N MET A 37 -1.58 -4.82 -0.15
CA MET A 37 -1.26 -4.69 -1.56
C MET A 37 -1.22 -6.03 -2.28
N PHE A 38 -1.82 -6.07 -3.46
CA PHE A 38 -1.88 -7.22 -4.34
C PHE A 38 -1.29 -6.93 -5.72
N HIS A 39 -0.65 -7.94 -6.31
CA HIS A 39 -0.34 -8.01 -7.72
C HIS A 39 -1.17 -9.13 -8.35
N TYR A 40 -2.05 -8.78 -9.28
CA TYR A 40 -3.15 -9.63 -9.73
C TYR A 40 -3.92 -10.21 -8.52
N HIS A 41 -3.76 -11.50 -8.25
CA HIS A 41 -4.40 -12.22 -7.15
C HIS A 41 -3.45 -12.53 -5.99
N HIS A 42 -2.16 -12.21 -6.12
CA HIS A 42 -1.16 -12.51 -5.10
C HIS A 42 -1.05 -11.37 -4.09
N MET A 43 -1.05 -11.70 -2.81
CA MET A 43 -0.82 -10.74 -1.74
C MET A 43 0.70 -10.51 -1.59
N ILE A 44 1.13 -9.31 -1.93
CA ILE A 44 2.54 -8.95 -2.02
C ILE A 44 3.02 -8.31 -0.72
N MET A 45 2.13 -7.58 -0.04
CA MET A 45 2.47 -6.81 1.15
C MET A 45 1.27 -6.65 2.08
N VAL A 46 1.52 -6.79 3.38
CA VAL A 46 0.67 -6.26 4.45
C VAL A 46 1.54 -5.39 5.33
N TYR A 47 1.10 -4.15 5.57
CA TYR A 47 1.83 -3.17 6.35
C TYR A 47 0.92 -2.57 7.41
N ASP A 48 1.37 -2.60 8.67
CA ASP A 48 0.71 -1.97 9.79
C ASP A 48 1.01 -0.47 9.76
N LEU A 49 -0.01 0.34 9.44
CA LEU A 49 0.12 1.79 9.32
C LEU A 49 0.28 2.48 10.68
N ASN A 50 -0.06 1.82 11.79
CA ASN A 50 0.05 2.39 13.13
C ASN A 50 1.42 2.09 13.74
N LYS A 51 1.94 0.87 13.52
CA LYS A 51 3.24 0.43 14.05
C LYS A 51 4.40 0.62 13.08
N HIS A 52 4.10 0.95 11.83
CA HIS A 52 5.07 1.13 10.76
C HIS A 52 5.91 -0.11 10.43
N VAL A 53 5.30 -1.30 10.55
CA VAL A 53 5.99 -2.57 10.32
C VAL A 53 5.35 -3.35 9.18
N TYR A 54 6.20 -4.05 8.42
CA TYR A 54 5.75 -5.02 7.43
C TYR A 54 5.33 -6.30 8.14
N LEU A 55 4.04 -6.62 8.10
CA LEU A 55 3.50 -7.87 8.64
C LEU A 55 3.66 -9.02 7.65
N HIS A 56 3.64 -8.72 6.34
CA HIS A 56 3.81 -9.70 5.28
C HIS A 56 4.53 -9.08 4.08
N GLN A 57 5.42 -9.86 3.46
CA GLN A 57 6.13 -9.51 2.24
C GLN A 57 6.33 -10.77 1.42
N TRP A 58 5.98 -10.74 0.14
CA TRP A 58 6.12 -11.89 -0.74
C TRP A 58 6.36 -11.48 -2.18
N HIS A 59 7.13 -12.27 -2.92
CA HIS A 59 7.28 -12.15 -4.37
C HIS A 59 7.62 -13.51 -4.98
N GLU A 60 7.14 -13.75 -6.20
CA GLU A 60 7.54 -14.91 -7.02
C GLU A 60 8.25 -14.44 -8.29
N THR A 61 7.75 -13.38 -8.90
CA THR A 61 8.29 -12.83 -10.14
C THR A 61 9.13 -11.57 -9.91
N SER A 62 9.97 -11.21 -10.88
CA SER A 62 10.67 -9.93 -10.84
C SER A 62 9.72 -8.72 -10.84
N ALA A 63 8.50 -8.88 -11.36
CA ALA A 63 7.50 -7.80 -11.34
C ALA A 63 6.97 -7.55 -9.93
N ASP A 64 6.71 -8.63 -9.18
CA ASP A 64 6.34 -8.57 -7.76
C ASP A 64 7.40 -7.84 -6.95
N LEU A 65 8.66 -8.27 -7.08
CA LEU A 65 9.79 -7.67 -6.37
C LEU A 65 9.96 -6.18 -6.68
N ARG A 66 9.86 -5.78 -7.95
CA ARG A 66 9.91 -4.35 -8.34
C ARG A 66 8.74 -3.56 -7.75
N GLY A 67 7.55 -4.14 -7.70
CA GLY A 67 6.38 -3.50 -7.10
C GLY A 67 6.51 -3.35 -5.59
N LEU A 68 6.95 -4.41 -4.91
CA LEU A 68 7.23 -4.41 -3.47
C LEU A 68 8.28 -3.35 -3.13
N ASN A 69 9.42 -3.32 -3.82
CA ASN A 69 10.46 -2.32 -3.57
C ASN A 69 9.98 -0.89 -3.84
N ALA A 70 9.14 -0.68 -4.86
CA ALA A 70 8.55 0.62 -5.11
C ALA A 70 7.53 1.03 -4.03
N ALA A 71 6.80 0.07 -3.45
CA ALA A 71 5.88 0.34 -2.35
C ALA A 71 6.63 0.69 -1.06
N LYS A 72 7.72 -0.03 -0.76
CA LYS A 72 8.62 0.30 0.35
C LYS A 72 9.15 1.72 0.25
N LYS A 73 9.72 2.04 -0.92
CA LYS A 73 10.22 3.38 -1.21
C LYS A 73 9.13 4.46 -1.06
N TYR A 74 7.91 4.19 -1.51
CA TYR A 74 6.79 5.13 -1.32
C TYR A 74 6.51 5.38 0.17
N LEU A 75 6.48 4.32 0.99
CA LEU A 75 6.24 4.42 2.43
C LEU A 75 7.40 5.08 3.19
N GLU A 76 8.63 4.96 2.67
CA GLU A 76 9.81 5.67 3.20
C GLU A 76 9.79 7.17 2.84
N GLU A 77 9.28 7.52 1.66
CA GLU A 77 9.27 8.90 1.14
C GLU A 77 8.08 9.74 1.65
N HIS A 78 6.97 9.12 2.03
CA HIS A 78 5.79 9.82 2.54
C HIS A 78 5.74 9.64 4.05
N SER A 79 5.92 10.74 4.81
CA SER A 79 5.90 10.65 6.27
C SER A 79 4.50 10.24 6.75
N TYR A 80 4.43 9.63 7.93
CA TYR A 80 3.15 9.23 8.52
C TYR A 80 2.17 10.40 8.66
N GLU A 81 2.66 11.60 8.97
CA GLU A 81 1.84 12.80 9.12
C GLU A 81 1.19 13.20 7.80
N GLU A 82 1.88 13.00 6.67
CA GLU A 82 1.34 13.23 5.34
C GLU A 82 0.32 12.16 4.94
N ILE A 83 0.57 10.91 5.32
CA ILE A 83 -0.33 9.78 5.04
C ILE A 83 -1.61 9.86 5.88
N SER A 84 -1.47 10.10 7.19
CA SER A 84 -2.58 10.28 8.12
C SER A 84 -3.37 11.55 7.81
N GLY A 85 -2.73 12.65 7.41
CA GLY A 85 -3.41 13.85 6.95
C GLY A 85 -4.29 13.64 5.70
N ARG A 86 -3.94 12.68 4.83
CA ARG A 86 -4.78 12.26 3.69
C ARG A 86 -5.93 11.34 4.12
N TYR A 87 -5.72 10.55 5.18
CA TYR A 87 -6.73 9.64 5.73
C TYR A 87 -7.77 10.35 6.61
N VAL A 88 -7.35 11.33 7.41
CA VAL A 88 -8.16 12.01 8.44
C VAL A 88 -9.03 13.14 7.89
N LYS A 89 -8.76 13.66 6.68
CA LYS A 89 -9.59 14.71 6.03
C LYS A 89 -10.91 14.19 5.43
N GLN A 90 -11.51 13.15 5.99
CA GLN A 90 -12.83 12.63 5.61
C GLN A 90 -13.85 12.88 6.72
#